data_AF-A0A2T0T072-F1
#
_entry.id   AF-A0A2T0T072-F1
#
_cell.length_a   1.000
_cell.length_b   1.000
_cell.length_c   1.000
_cell.angle_alpha   90.00
_cell.angle_beta   90.00
_cell.angle_gamma   90.00
#
_symmetry.space_group_name_H-M   'P 1'
#
loop_
_entity.id
_entity.type
_entity.pdbx_description
1 polymer ?
#
loop_
_entity_poly.entity_id
_entity_poly.type
_entity_poly.pdbx_seq_one_letter_code
_entity_poly.pdbx_strand_id
1 'polypeptide(L)'
;MKEDDIKAALAAAGLTDETLAEKWFDAIRETRSNADDSWSSFKEELSSNAREFDFAFDDNFVAEFHRKVEDSLTDPLAAVEAMAETENQELLTTFKGLRAAEERSRSGVQGLTWVTGTQQDRLRGTLGEGWKDVVRGRLDKEWSGWKAATEDQLVTFLDQWMPTILGQATPAPADDVTALLWTTGTQRERLHSALGDAWGTVVRGTLDKEWSGWKAATKDQLVTFLDQWMPTILAQAAPAVDVTALHWTTGSQRQQLLAGLGDAWPDGVRATLDKEWSGWKSATDGQLVTFLDQWMHVVLAPARTPAAPIGEVLSHDAAVVAQNPEFEKIAPRRRQELINEVLAEQVAV
;
A
#
# COMPACT_ATOMS: atom_id res chain seq x y z
N MET A 1 7.49 8.09 11.59
CA MET A 1 7.54 9.31 10.77
C MET A 1 6.42 9.24 9.75
N LYS A 2 5.69 10.32 9.50
CA LYS A 2 4.41 10.22 8.78
C LYS A 2 4.67 10.35 7.28
N GLU A 3 4.06 9.47 6.49
CA GLU A 3 4.02 9.53 5.02
C GLU A 3 3.68 10.94 4.47
N ASP A 4 2.92 11.71 5.25
CA ASP A 4 2.57 13.10 4.98
C ASP A 4 3.78 14.06 4.97
N ASP A 5 4.80 13.81 5.80
CA ASP A 5 6.00 14.64 5.88
C ASP A 5 6.87 14.46 4.62
N ILE A 6 7.00 13.21 4.15
CA ILE A 6 7.65 12.87 2.87
C ILE A 6 6.89 13.53 1.70
N LYS A 7 5.57 13.45 1.68
CA LYS A 7 4.74 14.10 0.64
C LYS A 7 4.92 15.61 0.62
N ALA A 8 4.98 16.25 1.79
CA ALA A 8 5.20 17.69 1.90
C ALA A 8 6.59 18.09 1.40
N ALA A 9 7.64 17.34 1.76
CA ALA A 9 9.00 17.60 1.28
C ALA A 9 9.14 17.34 -0.23
N LEU A 10 8.51 16.30 -0.78
CA LEU A 10 8.43 16.06 -2.22
C LEU A 10 7.70 17.20 -2.97
N ALA A 11 6.59 17.69 -2.41
CA ALA A 11 5.86 18.82 -2.98
C ALA A 11 6.69 20.13 -2.94
N ALA A 12 7.48 20.33 -1.87
CA ALA A 12 8.36 21.48 -1.71
C ALA A 12 9.41 21.57 -2.83
N ALA A 13 9.94 20.43 -3.30
CA ALA A 13 10.92 20.37 -4.38
C ALA A 13 10.40 20.93 -5.71
N GLY A 14 9.07 20.95 -5.93
CA GLY A 14 8.49 21.57 -7.14
C GLY A 14 8.96 20.96 -8.46
N LEU A 15 9.32 19.68 -8.44
CA LEU A 15 9.87 18.95 -9.59
C LEU A 15 8.83 18.80 -10.70
N THR A 16 9.27 18.95 -11.95
CA THR A 16 8.38 19.00 -13.12
C THR A 16 8.12 17.63 -13.75
N ASP A 17 9.09 16.73 -13.68
CA ASP A 17 9.08 15.41 -14.33
C ASP A 17 9.85 14.37 -13.51
N GLU A 18 9.70 13.11 -13.93
CA GLU A 18 10.26 11.94 -13.25
C GLU A 18 11.79 11.85 -13.33
N THR A 19 12.40 12.33 -14.42
CA THR A 19 13.85 12.24 -14.60
C THR A 19 14.56 13.19 -13.64
N LEU A 20 14.04 14.40 -13.48
CA LEU A 20 14.52 15.32 -12.45
C LEU A 20 14.22 14.80 -11.05
N ALA A 21 13.08 14.14 -10.83
CA ALA A 21 12.76 13.58 -9.53
C ALA A 21 13.77 12.49 -9.09
N GLU A 22 14.14 11.56 -9.97
CA GLU A 22 15.15 10.54 -9.68
C GLU A 22 16.48 11.16 -9.25
N LYS A 23 17.00 12.09 -10.06
CA LYS A 23 18.26 12.78 -9.77
C LYS A 23 18.21 13.58 -8.48
N TRP A 24 17.06 14.18 -8.17
CA TRP A 24 16.86 14.90 -6.92
C TRP A 24 16.90 13.95 -5.71
N PHE A 25 16.30 12.77 -5.81
CA PHE A 25 16.33 11.78 -4.72
C PHE A 25 17.75 11.27 -4.47
N ASP A 26 18.52 11.07 -5.53
CA ASP A 26 19.93 10.71 -5.42
C ASP A 26 20.76 11.83 -4.77
N ALA A 27 20.50 13.09 -5.13
CA ALA A 27 21.12 14.25 -4.48
C ALA A 27 20.82 14.29 -2.97
N ILE A 28 19.55 14.18 -2.58
CA ILE A 28 19.14 14.17 -1.16
C ILE A 28 19.82 13.03 -0.38
N ARG A 29 19.94 11.84 -0.97
CA ARG A 29 20.58 10.67 -0.33
C ARG A 29 22.08 10.85 -0.15
N GLU A 30 22.77 11.34 -1.18
CA GLU A 30 24.22 11.62 -1.10
C GLU A 30 24.50 12.72 -0.07
N THR A 31 23.75 13.84 -0.15
CA THR A 31 23.84 14.93 0.83
C THR A 31 23.62 14.42 2.24
N ARG A 32 22.58 13.60 2.49
CA ARG A 32 22.33 13.08 3.84
C ARG A 32 23.47 12.19 4.34
N SER A 33 24.10 11.43 3.46
CA SER A 33 25.23 10.55 3.81
C SER A 33 26.48 11.32 4.21
N ASN A 34 26.65 12.55 3.69
CA ASN A 34 27.82 13.40 3.93
C ASN A 34 27.59 14.50 4.99
N ALA A 35 26.34 14.89 5.23
CA ALA A 35 25.98 15.90 6.21
C ALA A 35 25.96 15.33 7.65
N ASP A 36 26.31 16.19 8.61
CA ASP A 36 26.12 15.91 10.03
C ASP A 36 24.63 15.90 10.39
N ASP A 37 24.28 15.44 11.61
CA ASP A 37 22.90 15.36 12.14
C ASP A 37 22.25 16.73 12.45
N SER A 38 22.47 17.73 11.59
CA SER A 38 21.88 19.05 11.69
C SER A 38 21.34 19.55 10.36
N TRP A 39 20.17 20.20 10.42
CA TRP A 39 19.55 20.80 9.24
C TRP A 39 20.45 21.84 8.56
N SER A 40 21.27 22.57 9.33
CA SER A 40 22.19 23.56 8.76
C SER A 40 23.31 22.90 7.94
N SER A 41 23.90 21.80 8.43
CA SER A 41 24.89 21.03 7.68
C SER A 41 24.29 20.42 6.41
N PHE A 42 23.08 19.86 6.50
CA PHE A 42 22.37 19.34 5.32
C PHE A 42 22.15 20.42 4.26
N LYS A 43 21.74 21.64 4.64
CA LYS A 43 21.54 22.76 3.70
C LYS A 43 22.83 23.18 3.01
N GLU A 44 23.93 23.28 3.75
CA GLU A 44 25.24 23.64 3.20
C GLU A 44 25.72 22.57 2.20
N GLU A 45 25.61 21.31 2.58
CA GLU A 45 26.02 20.18 1.75
C GLU A 45 25.16 20.09 0.47
N LEU A 46 23.83 20.21 0.57
CA LEU A 46 22.92 20.18 -0.58
C LEU A 46 23.21 21.33 -1.55
N SER A 47 23.49 22.52 -1.01
CA SER A 47 23.82 23.68 -1.83
C SER A 47 25.15 23.52 -2.56
N SER A 48 26.09 22.75 -1.99
CA SER A 48 27.39 22.49 -2.59
C SER A 48 27.31 21.43 -3.70
N ASN A 49 26.53 20.36 -3.51
CA ASN A 49 26.61 19.17 -4.35
C ASN A 49 25.43 18.98 -5.32
N ALA A 50 24.28 19.65 -5.15
CA ALA A 50 23.08 19.36 -5.94
C ALA A 50 23.31 19.54 -7.47
N ARG A 51 24.13 20.52 -7.87
CA ARG A 51 24.48 20.75 -9.28
C ARG A 51 25.26 19.60 -9.94
N GLU A 52 25.90 18.73 -9.16
CA GLU A 52 26.60 17.55 -9.68
C GLU A 52 25.62 16.50 -10.23
N PHE A 53 24.38 16.48 -9.71
CA PHE A 53 23.32 15.57 -10.14
C PHE A 53 22.55 16.12 -11.35
N ASP A 54 22.24 17.41 -11.35
CA ASP A 54 21.63 18.09 -12.49
C ASP A 54 21.88 19.61 -12.46
N PHE A 55 22.11 20.21 -13.63
CA PHE A 55 22.30 21.67 -13.73
C PHE A 55 21.04 22.46 -13.35
N ALA A 56 19.86 21.83 -13.40
CA ALA A 56 18.59 22.42 -13.00
C ALA A 56 18.49 22.64 -11.48
N PHE A 57 19.30 21.95 -10.66
CA PHE A 57 19.35 22.13 -9.21
C PHE A 57 20.33 23.26 -8.85
N ASP A 58 20.05 24.46 -9.38
CA ASP A 58 20.83 25.64 -9.10
C ASP A 58 20.61 26.20 -7.68
N ASP A 59 21.42 27.20 -7.30
CA ASP A 59 21.36 27.80 -5.97
C ASP A 59 19.96 28.37 -5.63
N ASN A 60 19.20 28.82 -6.64
CA ASN A 60 17.84 29.32 -6.43
C ASN A 60 16.86 28.18 -6.19
N PHE A 61 16.96 27.09 -6.95
CA PHE A 61 16.14 25.89 -6.75
C PHE A 61 16.33 25.33 -5.35
N VAL A 62 17.59 25.14 -4.92
CA VAL A 62 17.93 24.59 -3.61
C VAL A 62 17.49 25.53 -2.48
N ALA A 63 17.70 26.84 -2.62
CA ALA A 63 17.23 27.82 -1.63
C ALA A 63 15.70 27.82 -1.50
N GLU A 64 14.98 27.72 -2.60
CA GLU A 64 13.51 27.67 -2.61
C GLU A 64 12.98 26.37 -2.00
N PHE A 65 13.66 25.24 -2.25
CA PHE A 65 13.37 23.98 -1.58
C PHE A 65 13.53 24.11 -0.06
N HIS A 66 14.69 24.60 0.42
CA HIS A 66 14.92 24.79 1.86
C HIS A 66 13.83 25.63 2.51
N ARG A 67 13.52 26.78 1.91
CA ARG A 67 12.48 27.69 2.39
C ARG A 67 11.11 26.98 2.49
N LYS A 68 10.69 26.27 1.45
CA LYS A 68 9.40 25.57 1.43
C LYS A 68 9.32 24.44 2.44
N VAL A 69 10.40 23.68 2.62
CA VAL A 69 10.46 22.61 3.64
C VAL A 69 10.37 23.23 5.04
N GLU A 70 11.14 24.27 5.33
CA GLU A 70 11.10 25.00 6.62
C GLU A 70 9.72 25.61 6.90
N ASP A 71 9.05 26.14 5.87
CA ASP A 71 7.71 26.73 6.01
C ASP A 71 6.61 25.68 6.23
N SER A 72 6.80 24.46 5.71
CA SER A 72 5.76 23.43 5.65
C SER A 72 5.88 22.37 6.75
N LEU A 73 7.05 22.23 7.37
CA LEU A 73 7.35 21.11 8.27
C LEU A 73 7.87 21.60 9.61
N THR A 74 7.44 20.92 10.68
CA THR A 74 7.92 21.20 12.04
C THR A 74 9.33 20.64 12.27
N ASP A 75 9.68 19.56 11.58
CA ASP A 75 11.01 18.94 11.62
C ASP A 75 11.52 18.67 10.18
N PRO A 76 12.15 19.67 9.55
CA PRO A 76 12.70 19.55 8.19
C PRO A 76 13.70 18.42 8.03
N LEU A 77 14.59 18.23 9.02
CA LEU A 77 15.67 17.25 8.94
C LEU A 77 15.10 15.84 8.95
N ALA A 78 14.20 15.54 9.90
CA ALA A 78 13.57 14.23 9.95
C ALA A 78 12.83 13.88 8.64
N ALA A 79 12.15 14.84 8.01
CA ALA A 79 11.46 14.59 6.75
C ALA A 79 12.41 14.28 5.59
N VAL A 80 13.54 15.00 5.46
CA VAL A 80 14.53 14.70 4.40
C VAL A 80 15.31 13.42 4.69
N GLU A 81 15.51 13.07 5.96
CA GLU A 81 16.05 11.76 6.37
C GLU A 81 15.13 10.63 5.93
N ALA A 82 13.82 10.78 6.20
CA ALA A 82 12.81 9.85 5.73
C ALA A 82 12.90 9.63 4.22
N MET A 83 13.04 10.73 3.47
CA MET A 83 13.19 10.68 2.02
C MET A 83 14.48 9.96 1.62
N ALA A 84 15.62 10.27 2.24
CA ALA A 84 16.90 9.64 1.93
C ALA A 84 16.89 8.11 2.16
N GLU A 85 16.19 7.67 3.21
CA GLU A 85 16.03 6.26 3.59
C GLU A 85 15.00 5.50 2.73
N THR A 86 14.07 6.22 2.08
CA THR A 86 13.04 5.61 1.24
C THR A 86 13.63 5.21 -0.13
N GLU A 87 13.20 4.06 -0.65
CA GLU A 87 13.63 3.61 -1.98
C GLU A 87 13.15 4.56 -3.09
N ASN A 88 13.98 4.81 -4.10
CA ASN A 88 13.64 5.69 -5.22
C ASN A 88 12.32 5.30 -5.90
N GLN A 89 12.00 4.00 -6.02
CA GLN A 89 10.76 3.54 -6.64
C GLN A 89 9.50 3.90 -5.84
N GLU A 90 9.60 3.89 -4.51
CA GLU A 90 8.50 4.30 -3.62
C GLU A 90 8.32 5.83 -3.65
N LEU A 91 9.42 6.59 -3.62
CA LEU A 91 9.38 8.04 -3.80
C LEU A 91 8.80 8.45 -5.16
N LEU A 92 9.16 7.74 -6.24
CA LEU A 92 8.63 8.00 -7.58
C LEU A 92 7.13 7.71 -7.66
N THR A 93 6.68 6.61 -7.08
CA THR A 93 5.25 6.30 -6.97
C THR A 93 4.50 7.42 -6.24
N THR A 94 5.05 7.90 -5.13
CA THR A 94 4.49 9.01 -4.35
C THR A 94 4.46 10.31 -5.15
N PHE A 95 5.57 10.66 -5.80
CA PHE A 95 5.71 11.83 -6.67
C PHE A 95 4.69 11.81 -7.83
N LYS A 96 4.53 10.67 -8.51
CA LYS A 96 3.50 10.48 -9.55
C LYS A 96 2.10 10.75 -9.03
N GLY A 97 1.78 10.23 -7.84
CA GLY A 97 0.50 10.48 -7.17
C GLY A 97 0.25 11.97 -6.92
N LEU A 98 1.26 12.68 -6.38
CA LEU A 98 1.20 14.12 -6.13
C LEU A 98 1.03 14.93 -7.41
N ARG A 99 1.80 14.63 -8.46
CA ARG A 99 1.70 15.31 -9.76
C ARG A 99 0.35 15.09 -10.41
N ALA A 100 -0.18 13.87 -10.37
CA ALA A 100 -1.51 13.60 -10.87
C ALA A 100 -2.59 14.35 -10.07
N ALA A 101 -2.43 14.50 -8.75
CA ALA A 101 -3.35 15.28 -7.92
C ALA A 101 -3.25 16.80 -8.19
N GLU A 102 -2.04 17.31 -8.36
CA GLU A 102 -1.78 18.71 -8.71
C GLU A 102 -2.32 19.04 -10.10
N GLU A 103 -2.07 18.18 -11.09
CA GLU A 103 -2.57 18.35 -12.44
C GLU A 103 -4.10 18.27 -12.47
N ARG A 104 -4.74 17.37 -11.73
CA ARG A 104 -6.21 17.37 -11.58
C ARG A 104 -6.74 18.65 -10.94
N SER A 105 -6.02 19.19 -9.96
CA SER A 105 -6.36 20.46 -9.30
C SER A 105 -6.22 21.65 -10.26
N ARG A 106 -5.20 21.62 -11.13
CA ARG A 106 -4.89 22.66 -12.12
C ARG A 106 -5.77 22.57 -13.39
N SER A 107 -6.14 21.35 -13.80
CA SER A 107 -6.72 21.05 -15.11
C SER A 107 -8.22 21.37 -15.25
N GLY A 108 -9.03 21.26 -14.20
CA GLY A 108 -10.47 21.48 -14.41
C GLY A 108 -11.45 21.10 -13.32
N VAL A 109 -11.02 20.23 -12.39
CA VAL A 109 -11.89 19.72 -11.33
C VAL A 109 -12.37 20.86 -10.41
N GLN A 110 -11.47 21.76 -10.02
CA GLN A 110 -11.85 22.95 -9.25
C GLN A 110 -12.53 24.01 -10.12
N GLY A 111 -12.19 24.13 -11.40
CA GLY A 111 -12.80 25.07 -12.35
C GLY A 111 -14.24 24.73 -12.76
N LEU A 112 -14.68 23.51 -12.43
CA LEU A 112 -15.92 22.89 -12.91
C LEU A 112 -15.99 22.83 -14.45
N THR A 113 -14.85 22.70 -15.13
CA THR A 113 -14.78 22.64 -16.60
C THR A 113 -15.28 21.31 -17.15
N TRP A 114 -15.37 20.29 -16.29
CA TRP A 114 -16.00 19.00 -16.58
C TRP A 114 -17.53 19.08 -16.64
N VAL A 115 -18.15 20.17 -16.14
CA VAL A 115 -19.60 20.33 -16.19
C VAL A 115 -20.03 20.54 -17.64
N THR A 116 -20.89 19.65 -18.13
CA THR A 116 -21.36 19.72 -19.53
C THR A 116 -22.18 20.99 -19.77
N GLY A 117 -22.27 21.45 -21.02
CA GLY A 117 -23.07 22.63 -21.38
C GLY A 117 -24.53 22.52 -20.90
N THR A 118 -25.15 21.36 -21.09
CA THR A 118 -26.52 21.09 -20.63
C THR A 118 -26.69 21.20 -19.12
N GLN A 119 -25.74 20.65 -18.35
CA GLN A 119 -25.75 20.75 -16.89
C GLN A 119 -25.54 22.20 -16.44
N GLN A 120 -24.59 22.90 -17.06
CA GLN A 120 -24.30 24.29 -16.79
C GLN A 120 -25.53 25.18 -17.02
N ASP A 121 -26.22 25.01 -18.15
CA ASP A 121 -27.40 25.82 -18.47
C ASP A 121 -28.51 25.59 -17.46
N ARG A 122 -28.71 24.35 -17.02
CA ARG A 122 -29.72 24.00 -16.01
C ARG A 122 -29.38 24.55 -14.61
N LEU A 123 -28.10 24.48 -14.23
CA LEU A 123 -27.59 25.02 -12.98
C LEU A 123 -27.65 26.55 -12.95
N ARG A 124 -27.17 27.22 -14.01
CA ARG A 124 -27.23 28.69 -14.13
C ARG A 124 -28.69 29.17 -14.18
N GLY A 125 -29.55 28.46 -14.91
CA GLY A 125 -30.98 28.83 -15.02
C GLY A 125 -31.74 28.79 -13.69
N THR A 126 -31.31 27.96 -12.74
CA THR A 126 -32.01 27.80 -11.46
C THR A 126 -31.29 28.48 -10.29
N LEU A 127 -29.96 28.41 -10.25
CA LEU A 127 -29.13 28.89 -9.13
C LEU A 127 -28.43 30.23 -9.44
N GLY A 128 -28.55 30.74 -10.68
CA GLY A 128 -27.89 31.97 -11.12
C GLY A 128 -26.37 31.82 -11.21
N GLU A 129 -25.65 32.96 -11.21
CA GLU A 129 -24.19 32.98 -11.37
C GLU A 129 -23.42 32.32 -10.21
N GLY A 130 -24.05 32.15 -9.05
CA GLY A 130 -23.47 31.49 -7.88
C GLY A 130 -23.51 29.95 -7.94
N TRP A 131 -23.97 29.36 -9.04
CA TRP A 131 -24.16 27.91 -9.15
C TRP A 131 -22.88 27.10 -8.88
N LYS A 132 -21.71 27.64 -9.26
CA LYS A 132 -20.42 26.98 -9.05
C LYS A 132 -20.13 26.72 -7.57
N ASP A 133 -20.41 27.71 -6.73
CA ASP A 133 -20.13 27.61 -5.29
C ASP A 133 -21.14 26.68 -4.60
N VAL A 134 -22.40 26.68 -5.05
CA VAL A 134 -23.41 25.74 -4.56
C VAL A 134 -23.04 24.29 -4.91
N VAL A 135 -22.60 24.03 -6.14
CA VAL A 135 -22.18 22.69 -6.58
C VAL A 135 -20.94 22.23 -5.81
N ARG A 136 -19.91 23.09 -5.67
CA ARG A 136 -18.73 22.76 -4.86
C ARG A 136 -19.08 22.49 -3.40
N GLY A 137 -19.88 23.34 -2.78
CA GLY A 137 -20.30 23.16 -1.38
C GLY A 137 -21.09 21.86 -1.17
N ARG A 138 -21.86 21.43 -2.18
CA ARG A 138 -22.54 20.13 -2.15
C ARG A 138 -21.58 18.96 -2.36
N LEU A 139 -20.65 19.06 -3.29
CA LEU A 139 -19.62 18.04 -3.49
C LEU A 139 -18.75 17.87 -2.24
N ASP A 140 -18.29 18.96 -1.63
CA ASP A 140 -17.50 18.91 -0.40
C ASP A 140 -18.30 18.31 0.78
N LYS A 141 -19.61 18.55 0.84
CA LYS A 141 -20.47 18.02 1.91
C LYS A 141 -20.85 16.56 1.71
N GLU A 142 -21.22 16.18 0.50
CA GLU A 142 -21.87 14.88 0.22
C GLU A 142 -20.87 13.86 -0.36
N TRP A 143 -19.70 14.29 -0.85
CA TRP A 143 -18.70 13.41 -1.44
C TRP A 143 -17.26 13.88 -1.19
N SER A 144 -16.69 13.58 -0.03
CA SER A 144 -15.34 14.05 0.38
C SER A 144 -14.19 13.67 -0.58
N GLY A 145 -14.34 12.61 -1.40
CA GLY A 145 -13.37 12.16 -2.39
C GLY A 145 -13.50 12.76 -3.79
N TRP A 146 -14.46 13.67 -4.02
CA TRP A 146 -14.79 14.15 -5.37
C TRP A 146 -13.62 14.80 -6.12
N LYS A 147 -12.68 15.40 -5.39
CA LYS A 147 -11.48 16.04 -5.97
C LYS A 147 -10.50 15.03 -6.62
N ALA A 148 -10.59 13.75 -6.23
CA ALA A 148 -9.82 12.66 -6.82
C ALA A 148 -10.58 11.90 -7.92
N ALA A 149 -11.86 12.23 -8.14
CA ALA A 149 -12.70 11.55 -9.10
C ALA A 149 -12.37 11.93 -10.55
N THR A 150 -12.72 11.05 -11.48
CA THR A 150 -12.60 11.32 -12.92
C THR A 150 -13.71 12.26 -13.38
N GLU A 151 -13.52 12.92 -14.53
CA GLU A 151 -14.54 13.79 -15.10
C GLU A 151 -15.86 13.06 -15.38
N ASP A 152 -15.80 11.83 -15.91
CA ASP A 152 -17.00 10.99 -16.13
C ASP A 152 -17.75 10.70 -14.82
N GLN A 153 -17.02 10.42 -13.74
CA GLN A 153 -17.61 10.21 -12.42
C GLN A 153 -18.28 11.49 -11.89
N LEU A 154 -17.64 12.64 -12.11
CA LEU A 154 -18.16 13.95 -11.71
C LEU A 154 -19.40 14.36 -12.51
N VAL A 155 -19.38 14.18 -13.84
CA VAL A 155 -20.53 14.43 -14.73
C VAL A 155 -21.71 13.56 -14.33
N THR A 156 -21.48 12.26 -14.14
CA THR A 156 -22.52 11.31 -13.75
C THR A 156 -23.11 11.64 -12.39
N PHE A 157 -22.25 11.95 -11.40
CA PHE A 157 -22.69 12.39 -10.09
C PHE A 157 -23.57 13.64 -10.19
N LEU A 158 -23.15 14.64 -10.96
CA LEU A 158 -23.88 15.90 -11.11
C LEU A 158 -25.23 15.69 -11.78
N ASP A 159 -25.35 14.80 -12.77
CA ASP A 159 -26.65 14.43 -13.36
C ASP A 159 -27.60 13.80 -12.33
N GLN A 160 -27.07 12.89 -11.50
CA GLN A 160 -27.85 12.21 -10.47
C GLN A 160 -28.30 13.16 -9.35
N TRP A 161 -27.44 14.10 -8.97
CA TRP A 161 -27.70 15.05 -7.89
C TRP A 161 -28.37 16.34 -8.35
N MET A 162 -28.52 16.54 -9.67
CA MET A 162 -29.15 17.72 -10.25
C MET A 162 -30.52 18.03 -9.59
N PRO A 163 -31.46 17.08 -9.43
CA PRO A 163 -32.74 17.39 -8.79
C PRO A 163 -32.59 17.88 -7.34
N THR A 164 -31.68 17.26 -6.58
CA THR A 164 -31.41 17.61 -5.18
C THR A 164 -30.72 18.97 -5.05
N ILE A 165 -29.74 19.25 -5.90
CA ILE A 165 -29.03 20.53 -5.96
C ILE A 165 -30.01 21.67 -6.33
N LEU A 166 -30.95 21.38 -7.22
CA LEU A 166 -31.97 22.32 -7.68
C LEU A 166 -33.19 22.41 -6.73
N GLY A 167 -33.21 21.68 -5.61
CA GLY A 167 -34.32 21.69 -4.66
C GLY A 167 -35.63 21.12 -5.23
N GLN A 168 -35.57 20.31 -6.29
CA GLN A 168 -36.71 19.61 -6.86
C GLN A 168 -37.09 18.45 -5.93
N ALA A 169 -38.38 18.35 -5.59
CA ALA A 169 -38.89 17.40 -4.61
C ALA A 169 -38.45 15.96 -4.95
N THR A 170 -37.74 15.33 -4.02
CA THR A 170 -37.36 13.93 -4.11
C THR A 170 -38.63 13.08 -4.11
N PRO A 171 -38.83 12.15 -5.06
CA PRO A 171 -39.91 11.17 -4.97
C PRO A 171 -39.83 10.44 -3.62
N ALA A 172 -40.98 10.11 -3.04
CA ALA A 172 -41.02 9.38 -1.77
C ALA A 172 -40.12 8.13 -1.82
N PRO A 173 -39.38 7.82 -0.74
CA PRO A 173 -38.54 6.63 -0.71
C PRO A 173 -39.41 5.40 -1.02
N ALA A 174 -38.84 4.47 -1.79
CA ALA A 174 -39.51 3.20 -2.05
C ALA A 174 -39.76 2.45 -0.73
N ASP A 175 -40.88 1.74 -0.61
CA ASP A 175 -41.15 0.92 0.57
C ASP A 175 -39.97 -0.05 0.83
N ASP A 176 -39.46 0.00 2.06
CA ASP A 176 -38.35 -0.80 2.61
C ASP A 176 -37.08 -0.88 1.73
N VAL A 177 -36.44 0.28 1.53
CA VAL A 177 -35.11 0.43 0.90
C VAL A 177 -34.05 -0.52 1.50
N THR A 178 -34.18 -0.86 2.79
CA THR A 178 -33.28 -1.77 3.52
C THR A 178 -33.45 -3.25 3.20
N ALA A 179 -34.59 -3.64 2.63
CA ALA A 179 -34.85 -5.01 2.18
C ALA A 179 -34.24 -5.33 0.80
N LEU A 180 -33.56 -4.36 0.15
CA LEU A 180 -32.93 -4.53 -1.17
C LEU A 180 -33.91 -5.02 -2.26
N LEU A 181 -35.22 -4.81 -2.06
CA LEU A 181 -36.27 -5.18 -3.03
C LEU A 181 -36.24 -4.32 -4.30
N TRP A 182 -35.45 -3.25 -4.28
CA TRP A 182 -35.20 -2.37 -5.40
C TRP A 182 -34.21 -2.96 -6.42
N THR A 183 -33.37 -3.93 -6.05
CA THR A 183 -32.39 -4.53 -6.96
C THR A 183 -33.06 -5.22 -8.15
N THR A 184 -32.52 -5.06 -9.36
CA THR A 184 -33.01 -5.80 -10.53
C THR A 184 -32.67 -7.29 -10.45
N GLY A 185 -33.36 -8.11 -11.24
CA GLY A 185 -33.08 -9.56 -11.31
C GLY A 185 -31.63 -9.84 -11.71
N THR A 186 -31.13 -9.12 -12.73
CA THR A 186 -29.74 -9.25 -13.21
C THR A 186 -28.71 -8.84 -12.16
N GLN A 187 -28.95 -7.74 -11.43
CA GLN A 187 -28.06 -7.32 -10.33
C GLN A 187 -28.01 -8.38 -9.24
N ARG A 188 -29.16 -8.91 -8.83
CA ARG A 188 -29.25 -9.92 -7.79
C ARG A 188 -28.56 -11.21 -8.20
N GLU A 189 -28.75 -11.68 -9.43
CA GLU A 189 -28.07 -12.86 -9.95
C GLU A 189 -26.55 -12.70 -9.95
N ARG A 190 -26.05 -11.54 -10.41
CA ARG A 190 -24.62 -11.26 -10.45
C ARG A 190 -23.99 -11.17 -9.06
N LEU A 191 -24.69 -10.51 -8.13
CA LEU A 191 -24.26 -10.41 -6.73
C LEU A 191 -24.29 -11.76 -6.04
N HIS A 192 -25.35 -12.54 -6.21
CA HIS A 192 -25.49 -13.85 -5.60
C HIS A 192 -24.47 -14.86 -6.14
N SER A 193 -24.12 -14.76 -7.42
CA SER A 193 -23.10 -15.58 -8.07
C SER A 193 -21.70 -15.33 -7.48
N ALA A 194 -21.37 -14.07 -7.18
CA ALA A 194 -20.05 -13.71 -6.67
C ALA A 194 -19.92 -13.74 -5.14
N LEU A 195 -20.97 -13.34 -4.42
CA LEU A 195 -20.94 -13.13 -2.97
C LEU A 195 -21.74 -14.16 -2.17
N GLY A 196 -22.46 -15.08 -2.84
CA GLY A 196 -23.36 -16.01 -2.18
C GLY A 196 -24.39 -15.29 -1.29
N ASP A 197 -24.81 -15.90 -0.19
CA ASP A 197 -25.82 -15.34 0.72
C ASP A 197 -25.37 -14.05 1.43
N ALA A 198 -24.07 -13.74 1.42
CA ALA A 198 -23.52 -12.55 2.07
C ALA A 198 -23.78 -11.25 1.29
N TRP A 199 -24.22 -11.34 0.04
CA TRP A 199 -24.33 -10.19 -0.86
C TRP A 199 -25.16 -9.04 -0.29
N GLY A 200 -26.26 -9.35 0.41
CA GLY A 200 -27.13 -8.32 0.98
C GLY A 200 -26.49 -7.54 2.14
N THR A 201 -25.56 -8.16 2.87
CA THR A 201 -24.78 -7.50 3.91
C THR A 201 -23.70 -6.62 3.31
N VAL A 202 -23.00 -7.11 2.28
CA VAL A 202 -21.96 -6.36 1.58
C VAL A 202 -22.53 -5.11 0.93
N VAL A 203 -23.60 -5.25 0.14
CA VAL A 203 -24.24 -4.10 -0.53
C VAL A 203 -24.67 -3.03 0.46
N ARG A 204 -25.27 -3.40 1.59
CA ARG A 204 -25.67 -2.44 2.64
C ARG A 204 -24.46 -1.81 3.32
N GLY A 205 -23.41 -2.57 3.62
CA GLY A 205 -22.17 -2.04 4.18
C GLY A 205 -21.49 -1.04 3.25
N THR A 206 -21.45 -1.34 1.95
CA THR A 206 -20.94 -0.40 0.93
C THR A 206 -21.80 0.85 0.86
N LEU A 207 -23.13 0.73 0.87
CA LEU A 207 -24.03 1.87 0.87
C LEU A 207 -23.89 2.74 2.12
N ASP A 208 -23.81 2.14 3.31
CA ASP A 208 -23.62 2.88 4.56
C ASP A 208 -22.25 3.58 4.62
N LYS A 209 -21.21 2.98 4.01
CA LYS A 209 -19.85 3.55 3.95
C LYS A 209 -19.71 4.66 2.91
N GLU A 210 -20.22 4.43 1.71
CA GLU A 210 -19.93 5.26 0.54
C GLU A 210 -21.05 6.27 0.24
N TRP A 211 -22.25 6.10 0.81
CA TRP A 211 -23.40 6.98 0.54
C TRP A 211 -24.36 7.12 1.73
N SER A 212 -24.06 8.01 2.68
CA SER A 212 -24.85 8.21 3.91
C SER A 212 -26.35 8.54 3.71
N GLY A 213 -26.73 9.06 2.54
CA GLY A 213 -28.10 9.43 2.18
C GLY A 213 -28.93 8.31 1.51
N TRP A 214 -28.38 7.12 1.30
CA TRP A 214 -29.01 6.07 0.48
C TRP A 214 -30.39 5.63 0.98
N LYS A 215 -30.65 5.71 2.30
CA LYS A 215 -31.94 5.36 2.92
C LYS A 215 -33.08 6.29 2.52
N ALA A 216 -32.77 7.50 2.06
CA ALA A 216 -33.73 8.47 1.55
C ALA A 216 -33.82 8.48 0.01
N ALA A 217 -33.06 7.61 -0.66
CA ALA A 217 -32.99 7.56 -2.11
C ALA A 217 -34.18 6.84 -2.74
N THR A 218 -34.44 7.18 -4.00
CA THR A 218 -35.44 6.48 -4.82
C THR A 218 -34.91 5.13 -5.29
N LYS A 219 -35.83 4.25 -5.69
CA LYS A 219 -35.48 2.95 -6.29
C LYS A 219 -34.55 3.10 -7.49
N ASP A 220 -34.81 4.05 -8.38
CA ASP A 220 -33.99 4.26 -9.58
C ASP A 220 -32.57 4.69 -9.21
N GLN A 221 -32.42 5.57 -8.23
CA GLN A 221 -31.10 6.00 -7.73
C GLN A 221 -30.31 4.84 -7.14
N LEU A 222 -30.98 3.96 -6.38
CA LEU A 222 -30.35 2.78 -5.79
C LEU A 222 -29.92 1.77 -6.87
N VAL A 223 -30.78 1.51 -7.87
CA VAL A 223 -30.46 0.64 -9.00
C VAL A 223 -29.26 1.17 -9.77
N THR A 224 -29.25 2.45 -10.13
CA THR A 224 -28.13 3.05 -10.87
C THR A 224 -26.84 3.04 -10.06
N PHE A 225 -26.90 3.36 -8.77
CA PHE A 225 -25.74 3.27 -7.88
C PHE A 225 -25.18 1.84 -7.90
N LEU A 226 -26.05 0.84 -7.73
CA LEU A 226 -25.61 -0.55 -7.66
C LEU A 226 -25.02 -1.04 -8.98
N ASP A 227 -25.52 -0.61 -10.13
CA ASP A 227 -24.90 -0.92 -11.43
C ASP A 227 -23.49 -0.34 -11.54
N GLN A 228 -23.30 0.91 -11.11
CA GLN A 228 -22.01 1.60 -11.17
C GLN A 228 -21.00 1.03 -10.17
N TRP A 229 -21.46 0.69 -8.97
CA TRP A 229 -20.61 0.14 -7.91
C TRP A 229 -20.47 -1.38 -7.98
N MET A 230 -21.19 -2.04 -8.87
CA MET A 230 -21.11 -3.48 -9.09
C MET A 230 -19.66 -3.96 -9.26
N PRO A 231 -18.80 -3.36 -10.11
CA PRO A 231 -17.43 -3.82 -10.25
C PRO A 231 -16.63 -3.71 -8.95
N THR A 232 -16.82 -2.64 -8.18
CA THR A 232 -16.13 -2.42 -6.90
C THR A 232 -16.61 -3.41 -5.83
N ILE A 233 -17.93 -3.61 -5.72
CA ILE A 233 -18.54 -4.57 -4.79
C ILE A 233 -18.09 -6.00 -5.12
N LEU A 234 -18.03 -6.35 -6.41
CA LEU A 234 -17.55 -7.65 -6.87
C LEU A 234 -16.03 -7.80 -6.75
N ALA A 235 -15.25 -6.71 -6.82
CA ALA A 235 -13.81 -6.75 -6.55
C ALA A 235 -13.51 -6.98 -5.06
N GLN A 236 -14.35 -6.44 -4.17
CA GLN A 236 -14.32 -6.76 -2.74
C GLN A 236 -14.77 -8.21 -2.45
N ALA A 237 -15.51 -8.80 -3.40
CA ALA A 237 -15.96 -10.19 -3.39
C ALA A 237 -14.93 -11.18 -3.96
N ALA A 238 -13.76 -10.72 -4.44
CA ALA A 238 -12.68 -11.64 -4.77
C ALA A 238 -12.53 -12.54 -3.55
N PRO A 239 -12.73 -13.87 -3.70
CA PRO A 239 -12.85 -14.73 -2.54
C PRO A 239 -11.63 -14.46 -1.68
N ALA A 240 -11.81 -14.45 -0.37
CA ALA A 240 -10.76 -14.98 0.48
C ALA A 240 -10.58 -16.42 -0.01
N VAL A 241 -9.81 -16.58 -1.10
CA VAL A 241 -9.21 -17.84 -1.48
C VAL A 241 -8.58 -18.27 -0.18
N ASP A 242 -8.93 -19.46 0.27
CA ASP A 242 -8.15 -20.05 1.34
C ASP A 242 -6.75 -20.29 0.75
N VAL A 243 -5.94 -19.25 0.73
CA VAL A 243 -4.58 -19.24 0.23
C VAL A 243 -3.74 -20.19 1.08
N THR A 244 -4.21 -20.52 2.29
CA THR A 244 -3.63 -21.56 3.15
C THR A 244 -3.94 -22.97 2.67
N ALA A 245 -4.99 -23.19 1.86
CA ALA A 245 -5.26 -24.47 1.21
C ALA A 245 -4.30 -24.78 0.04
N LEU A 246 -3.46 -23.82 -0.36
CA LEU A 246 -2.43 -23.96 -1.40
C LEU A 246 -2.97 -24.46 -2.75
N HIS A 247 -4.24 -24.20 -3.05
CA HIS A 247 -4.88 -24.59 -4.31
C HIS A 247 -4.32 -23.81 -5.52
N TRP A 248 -3.67 -22.67 -5.27
CA TRP A 248 -3.00 -21.84 -6.26
C TRP A 248 -1.70 -22.45 -6.80
N THR A 249 -1.11 -23.46 -6.16
CA THR A 249 0.13 -24.10 -6.65
C THR A 249 -0.12 -24.79 -8.00
N THR A 250 0.77 -24.58 -8.97
CA THR A 250 0.71 -25.30 -10.24
C THR A 250 1.03 -26.79 -10.07
N GLY A 251 0.63 -27.63 -11.04
CA GLY A 251 0.95 -29.06 -11.02
C GLY A 251 2.46 -29.35 -10.97
N SER A 252 3.26 -28.54 -11.69
CA SER A 252 4.72 -28.63 -11.69
C SER A 252 5.33 -28.29 -10.33
N GLN A 253 4.89 -27.17 -9.73
CA GLN A 253 5.34 -26.76 -8.40
C GLN A 253 5.00 -27.82 -7.34
N ARG A 254 3.76 -28.35 -7.36
CA ARG A 254 3.34 -29.40 -6.42
C ARG A 254 4.18 -30.67 -6.57
N GLN A 255 4.54 -31.04 -7.80
CA GLN A 255 5.38 -32.21 -8.04
C GLN A 255 6.81 -32.00 -7.51
N GLN A 256 7.38 -30.80 -7.67
CA GLN A 256 8.70 -30.46 -7.11
C GLN A 256 8.68 -30.44 -5.58
N LEU A 257 7.64 -29.84 -5.00
CA LEU A 257 7.43 -29.76 -3.55
C LEU A 257 7.24 -31.14 -2.92
N LEU A 258 6.44 -32.01 -3.53
CA LEU A 258 6.30 -33.40 -3.10
C LEU A 258 7.62 -34.18 -3.22
N ALA A 259 8.40 -33.94 -4.28
CA ALA A 259 9.68 -34.61 -4.48
C ALA A 259 10.74 -34.19 -3.45
N GLY A 260 10.77 -32.91 -3.05
CA GLY A 260 11.78 -32.41 -2.11
C GLY A 260 11.37 -32.47 -0.63
N LEU A 261 10.10 -32.21 -0.32
CA LEU A 261 9.60 -32.10 1.05
C LEU A 261 8.64 -33.23 1.47
N GLY A 262 8.24 -34.10 0.54
CA GLY A 262 7.27 -35.17 0.81
C GLY A 262 5.94 -34.62 1.30
N ASP A 263 5.28 -35.31 2.24
CA ASP A 263 3.97 -34.91 2.77
C ASP A 263 4.00 -33.62 3.62
N ALA A 264 5.19 -33.18 4.06
CA ALA A 264 5.36 -31.95 4.86
C ALA A 264 5.39 -30.66 4.02
N TRP A 265 5.29 -30.78 2.69
CA TRP A 265 5.38 -29.64 1.79
C TRP A 265 4.39 -28.50 2.07
N PRO A 266 3.11 -28.73 2.47
CA PRO A 266 2.19 -27.64 2.71
C PRO A 266 2.64 -26.74 3.86
N ASP A 267 3.18 -27.33 4.92
CA ASP A 267 3.65 -26.60 6.09
C ASP A 267 4.97 -25.88 5.80
N GLY A 268 5.86 -26.48 5.02
CA GLY A 268 7.10 -25.83 4.57
C GLY A 268 6.86 -24.58 3.72
N VAL A 269 5.89 -24.65 2.80
CA VAL A 269 5.49 -23.49 1.97
C VAL A 269 4.89 -22.38 2.84
N ARG A 270 3.96 -22.71 3.74
CA ARG A 270 3.34 -21.72 4.63
C ARG A 270 4.34 -21.08 5.57
N ALA A 271 5.25 -21.85 6.17
CA ALA A 271 6.29 -21.32 7.06
C ALA A 271 7.23 -20.37 6.32
N THR A 272 7.58 -20.67 5.06
CA THR A 272 8.39 -19.78 4.22
C THR A 272 7.64 -18.50 3.88
N LEU A 273 6.36 -18.60 3.52
CA LEU A 273 5.51 -17.44 3.24
C LEU A 273 5.31 -16.54 4.47
N ASP A 274 5.03 -17.13 5.64
CA ASP A 274 4.89 -16.38 6.89
C ASP A 274 6.22 -15.71 7.30
N LYS A 275 7.37 -16.31 6.97
CA LYS A 275 8.70 -15.77 7.27
C LYS A 275 9.14 -14.66 6.30
N GLU A 276 8.96 -14.86 5.01
CA GLU A 276 9.55 -14.01 3.96
C GLU A 276 8.55 -12.99 3.39
N TRP A 277 7.24 -13.14 3.61
CA TRP A 277 6.23 -12.24 3.05
C TRP A 277 5.00 -12.06 3.94
N SER A 278 5.06 -11.13 4.90
CA SER A 278 3.99 -10.88 5.89
C SER A 278 2.58 -10.56 5.31
N GLY A 279 2.50 -10.09 4.06
CA GLY A 279 1.24 -9.76 3.36
C GLY A 279 0.65 -10.87 2.48
N TRP A 280 1.26 -12.06 2.44
CA TRP A 280 0.90 -13.12 1.47
C TRP A 280 -0.55 -13.59 1.58
N LYS A 281 -1.19 -13.46 2.75
CA LYS A 281 -2.59 -13.87 2.98
C LYS A 281 -3.61 -13.01 2.23
N SER A 282 -3.19 -11.84 1.77
CA SER A 282 -3.99 -10.92 0.94
C SER A 282 -3.55 -10.94 -0.53
N ALA A 283 -2.60 -11.80 -0.88
CA ALA A 283 -2.06 -11.89 -2.23
C ALA A 283 -3.01 -12.66 -3.16
N THR A 284 -2.93 -12.33 -4.45
CA THR A 284 -3.60 -13.08 -5.51
C THR A 284 -2.86 -14.38 -5.83
N ASP A 285 -3.57 -15.39 -6.36
CA ASP A 285 -2.98 -16.65 -6.82
C ASP A 285 -1.79 -16.46 -7.74
N GLY A 286 -1.85 -15.49 -8.67
CA GLY A 286 -0.75 -15.19 -9.60
C GLY A 286 0.50 -14.66 -8.89
N GLN A 287 0.34 -13.84 -7.85
CA GLN A 287 1.46 -13.37 -7.05
C GLN A 287 2.06 -14.50 -6.20
N LEU A 288 1.24 -15.40 -5.66
CA LEU A 288 1.68 -16.57 -4.90
C LEU A 288 2.43 -17.59 -5.78
N VAL A 289 1.94 -17.85 -7.00
CA VAL A 289 2.64 -18.69 -7.99
C VAL A 289 4.00 -18.11 -8.34
N THR A 290 4.05 -16.80 -8.63
CA THR A 290 5.30 -16.10 -9.00
C THR A 290 6.31 -16.13 -7.85
N PHE A 291 5.84 -15.90 -6.61
CA PHE A 291 6.68 -15.99 -5.43
C PHE A 291 7.26 -17.41 -5.29
N LEU A 292 6.42 -18.44 -5.40
CA LEU A 292 6.86 -19.82 -5.23
C LEU A 292 7.84 -20.26 -6.32
N ASP A 293 7.71 -19.77 -7.56
CA ASP A 293 8.69 -20.01 -8.62
C ASP A 293 10.06 -19.40 -8.30
N GLN A 294 10.09 -18.18 -7.77
CA GLN A 294 11.32 -17.49 -7.38
C GLN A 294 11.98 -18.14 -6.15
N TRP A 295 11.17 -18.53 -5.18
CA TRP A 295 11.62 -19.03 -3.88
C TRP A 295 11.66 -20.55 -3.78
N MET A 296 11.39 -21.29 -4.86
CA MET A 296 11.37 -22.76 -4.86
C MET A 296 12.67 -23.35 -4.28
N HIS A 297 13.82 -22.77 -4.62
CA HIS A 297 15.11 -23.21 -4.10
C HIS A 297 15.28 -23.01 -2.58
N VAL A 298 14.64 -21.98 -2.01
CA VAL A 298 14.64 -21.72 -0.56
C VAL A 298 13.66 -22.64 0.15
N VAL A 299 12.46 -22.84 -0.42
CA VAL A 299 11.43 -23.73 0.13
C VAL A 299 11.90 -25.18 0.15
N LEU A 300 12.58 -25.63 -0.91
CA LEU A 300 13.14 -26.97 -1.02
C LEU A 300 14.48 -27.14 -0.28
N ALA A 301 15.07 -26.06 0.23
CA ALA A 301 16.28 -26.19 1.02
C ALA A 301 15.94 -27.06 2.24
N PRO A 302 16.78 -28.06 2.59
CA PRO A 302 16.53 -28.86 3.78
C PRO A 302 16.38 -27.88 4.93
N ALA A 303 15.23 -27.95 5.62
CA ALA A 303 15.03 -27.23 6.86
C ALA A 303 16.26 -27.55 7.70
N ARG A 304 17.16 -26.57 7.85
CA ARG A 304 18.24 -26.67 8.81
C ARG A 304 17.49 -26.82 10.11
N THR A 305 17.39 -28.06 10.60
CA THR A 305 16.88 -28.35 11.93
C THR A 305 17.55 -27.31 12.82
N PRO A 306 16.80 -26.45 13.54
CA PRO A 306 17.44 -25.60 14.52
C PRO A 306 18.27 -26.55 15.37
N ALA A 307 19.59 -26.34 15.35
CA ALA A 307 20.49 -27.11 16.18
C ALA A 307 19.86 -27.17 17.56
N ALA A 308 19.73 -28.39 18.10
CA ALA A 308 19.27 -28.58 19.46
C ALA A 308 19.95 -27.52 20.35
N PRO A 309 19.22 -26.90 21.30
CA PRO A 309 19.78 -25.82 22.10
C PRO A 309 21.15 -26.25 22.58
N ILE A 310 22.15 -25.40 22.33
CA ILE A 310 23.59 -25.65 22.54
C ILE A 310 23.92 -26.15 23.96
N GLY A 311 22.96 -26.13 24.90
CA GLY A 311 23.06 -26.74 26.21
C GLY A 311 23.09 -28.28 26.28
N GLU A 312 22.55 -29.04 25.30
CA GLU A 312 22.47 -30.51 25.43
C GLU A 312 23.59 -31.27 24.71
N VAL A 313 24.14 -30.73 23.61
CA VAL A 313 25.29 -31.31 22.90
C VAL A 313 26.59 -31.15 23.70
N LEU A 314 26.75 -30.02 24.41
CA LEU A 314 27.89 -29.79 25.30
C LEU A 314 27.92 -30.75 26.50
N SER A 315 26.76 -31.31 26.91
CA SER A 315 26.71 -32.27 28.02
C SER A 315 27.00 -33.70 27.59
N HIS A 316 26.75 -34.08 26.33
CA HIS A 316 27.00 -35.43 25.85
C HIS A 316 28.48 -35.63 25.46
N ASP A 317 29.08 -34.66 24.77
CA ASP A 317 30.49 -34.75 24.35
C ASP A 317 31.48 -34.57 25.52
N ALA A 318 31.15 -33.73 26.51
CA ALA A 318 31.94 -33.62 27.74
C ALA A 318 31.92 -34.94 28.56
N ALA A 319 30.80 -35.67 28.54
CA ALA A 319 30.70 -36.98 29.19
C ALA A 319 31.47 -38.07 28.43
N VAL A 320 31.50 -38.02 27.09
CA VAL A 320 32.28 -38.94 26.25
C VAL A 320 33.79 -38.69 26.38
N VAL A 321 34.23 -37.43 26.49
CA VAL A 321 35.64 -37.07 26.75
C VAL A 321 36.06 -37.45 28.17
N ALA A 322 35.18 -37.30 29.17
CA ALA A 322 35.46 -37.69 30.56
C ALA A 322 35.53 -39.22 30.78
N GLN A 323 34.92 -40.02 29.91
CA GLN A 323 34.92 -41.49 29.99
C GLN A 323 36.04 -42.16 29.18
N ASN A 324 36.90 -41.38 28.49
CA ASN A 324 38.03 -41.91 27.74
C ASN A 324 39.26 -42.13 28.66
N PRO A 325 39.70 -43.38 28.90
CA PRO A 325 40.76 -43.70 29.87
C PRO A 325 42.14 -43.14 29.50
N GLU A 326 42.37 -42.72 28.25
CA GLU A 326 43.61 -42.07 27.85
C GLU A 326 43.74 -40.64 28.41
N PHE A 327 42.64 -39.96 28.74
CA PHE A 327 42.66 -38.62 29.33
C PHE A 327 42.93 -38.61 30.85
N GLU A 328 42.91 -39.76 31.53
CA GLU A 328 43.33 -39.89 32.95
C GLU A 328 44.85 -39.79 33.16
N LYS A 329 45.64 -39.99 32.12
CA LYS A 329 47.11 -39.93 32.20
C LYS A 329 47.68 -38.51 32.01
N ILE A 330 46.83 -37.53 31.70
CA ILE A 330 47.23 -36.15 31.41
C ILE A 330 47.05 -35.29 32.66
N ALA A 331 48.06 -34.49 33.01
CA ALA A 331 48.00 -33.60 34.17
C ALA A 331 46.76 -32.68 34.12
N PRO A 332 46.09 -32.43 35.26
CA PRO A 332 44.74 -31.83 35.30
C PRO A 332 44.59 -30.52 34.53
N ARG A 333 45.66 -29.73 34.47
CA ARG A 333 45.69 -28.42 33.80
C ARG A 333 45.60 -28.53 32.28
N ARG A 334 46.29 -29.52 31.69
CA ARG A 334 46.30 -29.75 30.24
C ARG A 334 45.02 -30.44 29.75
N ARG A 335 44.34 -31.17 30.64
CA ARG A 335 42.98 -31.68 30.39
C ARG A 335 41.99 -30.52 30.20
N GLN A 336 42.05 -29.51 31.07
CA GLN A 336 41.14 -28.37 30.98
C GLN A 336 41.41 -27.50 29.73
N GLU A 337 42.68 -27.35 29.33
CA GLU A 337 43.05 -26.61 28.11
C GLU A 337 42.55 -27.31 26.84
N LEU A 338 42.69 -28.63 26.73
CA LEU A 338 42.17 -29.41 25.59
C LEU A 338 40.65 -29.39 25.49
N ILE A 339 39.94 -29.44 26.63
CA ILE A 339 38.49 -29.28 26.66
C ILE A 339 38.11 -27.89 26.13
N ASN A 340 38.83 -26.84 26.55
CA ASN A 340 38.54 -25.48 26.09
C ASN A 340 38.88 -25.27 24.60
N GLU A 341 39.93 -25.90 24.06
CA GLU A 341 40.25 -25.86 22.62
C GLU A 341 39.17 -26.52 21.77
N VAL A 342 38.73 -27.73 22.13
CA VAL A 342 37.67 -28.43 21.40
C VAL A 342 36.35 -27.64 21.44
N LEU A 343 36.05 -27.01 22.57
CA LEU A 343 34.88 -26.14 22.70
C LEU A 343 34.99 -24.86 21.87
N ALA A 344 36.19 -24.29 21.73
CA ALA A 344 36.41 -23.10 20.91
C ALA A 344 36.33 -23.40 19.41
N GLU A 345 36.81 -24.57 18.98
CA GLU A 345 36.78 -24.99 17.57
C GLU A 345 35.35 -25.30 17.08
N GLN A 346 34.47 -25.76 17.97
CA GLN A 346 33.06 -26.00 17.66
C GLN A 346 32.19 -24.72 17.62
N VAL A 347 32.65 -23.61 18.20
CA VAL A 347 31.92 -22.32 18.19
C VAL A 347 32.28 -21.48 16.96
N ALA A 348 33.34 -21.85 16.22
CA ALA A 348 33.84 -21.11 15.06
C ALA A 348 33.28 -21.60 13.69
N VAL A 349 32.34 -22.55 13.69
CA VAL A 349 31.64 -23.10 12.50
C VAL A 349 30.15 -22.83 12.64
#